data_AF-A0AAW5CQ29-F1
#
_entry.id   AF-A0AAW5CQ29-F1
#
_cell.length_a   1.000
_cell.length_b   1.000
_cell.length_c   1.000
_cell.angle_alpha   90.00
_cell.angle_beta   90.00
_cell.angle_gamma   90.00
#
_symmetry.space_group_name_H-M   'P 1'
#
loop_
_entity.id
_entity.type
_entity.pdbx_description
1 polymer ?
#
loop_
_entity_poly.entity_id
_entity_poly.type
_entity_poly.pdbx_seq_one_letter_code
_entity_poly.pdbx_strand_id
1 'polypeptide(L)'
;MNTEAENLTADAVEVLTLSYTDVQTKIMLRHPQEQIDEVLQLAIEQEEAAYREAHAAWQTETTEVQAQIAEAQAHNAANPDELMPVPSLPAEPMLDLQARRACYRVEHVEVDLALTTETVESRIEFDDKARVAYHHPATISHTEQQIADTKRERFKSQRAANVASIAVEVDGLVFDGDEQSQQRMVRAILLMTDSDTQRWVLANNNVAEVTKAQLTQACLLAAEQQSDLWIESY
;
A
#
# COMPACT_ATOMS: atom_id res chain seq x y z
N MET A 1 -38.97 -6.97 -54.83
CA MET A 1 -38.62 -5.53 -54.86
C MET A 1 -38.79 -5.06 -53.42
N ASN A 2 -37.86 -5.29 -52.49
CA ASN A 2 -36.44 -4.90 -52.41
C ASN A 2 -36.21 -3.38 -52.37
N THR A 3 -36.55 -2.79 -51.22
CA THR A 3 -36.14 -1.48 -50.66
C THR A 3 -36.88 -1.38 -49.33
N GLU A 4 -36.33 -1.15 -48.14
CA GLU A 4 -35.05 -0.62 -47.69
C GLU A 4 -34.67 -1.38 -46.41
N ALA A 5 -33.60 -2.16 -46.50
CA ALA A 5 -32.86 -2.68 -45.35
C ALA A 5 -31.74 -1.68 -45.05
N GLU A 6 -32.10 -0.48 -44.58
CA GLU A 6 -31.15 0.53 -44.09
C GLU A 6 -31.77 1.22 -42.89
N ASN A 7 -31.80 0.51 -41.76
CA ASN A 7 -31.90 1.16 -40.44
C ASN A 7 -30.93 0.51 -39.46
N LEU A 8 -29.73 0.21 -39.98
CA LEU A 8 -28.52 -0.09 -39.22
C LEU A 8 -27.61 1.14 -39.38
N THR A 9 -27.70 2.09 -38.45
CA THR A 9 -26.63 3.01 -38.00
C THR A 9 -27.27 4.27 -37.43
N ALA A 10 -27.69 4.18 -36.18
CA ALA A 10 -27.73 5.34 -35.28
C ALA A 10 -27.71 4.79 -33.86
N ASP A 11 -26.66 4.03 -33.55
CA ASP A 11 -26.25 3.88 -32.16
C ASP A 11 -25.67 5.25 -31.78
N ALA A 12 -26.57 6.15 -31.38
CA ALA A 12 -26.20 7.40 -30.73
C ALA A 12 -25.62 6.99 -29.39
N VAL A 13 -24.33 6.68 -29.38
CA VAL A 13 -23.51 6.74 -28.18
C VAL A 13 -23.55 8.21 -27.78
N GLU A 14 -24.57 8.60 -27.01
CA GLU A 14 -24.43 9.71 -26.07
C GLU A 14 -23.15 9.40 -25.32
N VAL A 15 -22.08 10.13 -25.65
CA VAL A 15 -20.83 10.05 -24.91
C VAL A 15 -21.20 10.58 -23.53
N LEU A 16 -21.57 9.65 -22.63
CA LEU A 16 -21.80 9.95 -21.23
C LEU A 16 -20.54 10.65 -20.75
N THR A 17 -20.65 11.95 -20.48
CA THR A 17 -19.58 12.74 -19.91
C THR A 17 -19.39 12.22 -18.49
N LEU A 18 -18.32 11.45 -18.29
CA LEU A 18 -17.96 10.86 -17.02
C LEU A 18 -17.21 11.93 -16.22
N SER A 19 -17.78 12.27 -15.08
CA SER A 19 -17.23 13.26 -14.16
C SER A 19 -16.57 12.58 -12.95
N TYR A 20 -15.79 13.34 -12.18
CA TYR A 20 -15.29 12.87 -10.89
C TYR A 20 -16.41 12.52 -9.90
N THR A 21 -17.61 13.10 -10.06
CA THR A 21 -18.79 12.72 -9.25
C THR A 21 -19.25 11.28 -9.54
N ASP A 22 -19.12 10.81 -10.77
CA ASP A 22 -19.45 9.43 -11.14
C ASP A 22 -18.45 8.44 -10.53
N VAL A 23 -17.16 8.82 -10.53
CA VAL A 23 -16.10 8.06 -9.85
C VAL A 23 -16.38 7.97 -8.35
N GLN A 24 -16.68 9.11 -7.71
CA GLN A 24 -17.03 9.16 -6.28
C GLN A 24 -18.25 8.31 -5.97
N THR A 25 -19.28 8.33 -6.82
CA THR A 25 -20.46 7.48 -6.67
C THR A 25 -20.10 6.00 -6.69
N LYS A 26 -19.21 5.58 -7.60
CA LYS A 26 -18.72 4.17 -7.64
C LYS A 26 -17.90 3.80 -6.42
N ILE A 27 -17.06 4.71 -5.91
CA ILE A 27 -16.33 4.53 -4.66
C ILE A 27 -17.31 4.35 -3.49
N MET A 28 -18.31 5.22 -3.36
CA MET A 28 -19.33 5.16 -2.31
C MET A 28 -20.13 3.86 -2.36
N LEU A 29 -20.43 3.37 -3.56
CA LEU A 29 -21.13 2.11 -3.79
C LEU A 29 -20.22 0.87 -3.67
N ARG A 30 -18.94 1.05 -3.31
CA ARG A 30 -17.96 -0.04 -3.10
C ARG A 30 -17.81 -0.97 -4.31
N HIS A 31 -17.82 -0.40 -5.51
CA HIS A 31 -17.51 -1.16 -6.71
C HIS A 31 -16.09 -1.78 -6.64
N PRO A 32 -15.83 -2.85 -7.42
CA PRO A 32 -14.47 -3.38 -7.58
C PRO A 32 -13.49 -2.28 -8.02
N GLN A 33 -12.27 -2.32 -7.49
CA GLN A 33 -11.26 -1.29 -7.74
C GLN A 33 -10.97 -1.09 -9.23
N GLU A 34 -10.92 -2.18 -10.00
CA GLU A 34 -10.70 -2.12 -11.46
C GLU A 34 -11.75 -1.26 -12.17
N GLN A 35 -13.03 -1.38 -11.79
CA GLN A 35 -14.11 -0.57 -12.35
C GLN A 35 -14.03 0.91 -11.94
N ILE A 36 -13.52 1.18 -10.73
CA ILE A 36 -13.29 2.55 -10.27
C ILE A 36 -12.13 3.18 -11.06
N ASP A 37 -11.04 2.43 -11.24
CA ASP A 37 -9.84 2.87 -11.93
C ASP A 37 -10.11 3.15 -13.42
N GLU A 38 -10.92 2.31 -14.08
CA GLU A 38 -11.38 2.53 -15.47
C GLU A 38 -12.17 3.84 -15.61
N VAL A 39 -13.12 4.09 -14.70
CA VAL A 39 -13.99 5.27 -14.77
C VAL A 39 -13.21 6.52 -14.42
N LEU A 40 -12.28 6.44 -13.45
CA LEU A 40 -11.35 7.52 -13.13
C LEU A 40 -10.45 7.87 -14.32
N GLN A 41 -9.95 6.87 -15.03
CA GLN A 41 -9.15 7.09 -16.24
C GLN A 41 -9.93 7.90 -17.28
N LEU A 42 -11.14 7.46 -17.59
CA LEU A 42 -11.98 8.13 -18.58
C LEU A 42 -12.32 9.56 -18.15
N ALA A 43 -12.62 9.79 -16.88
CA ALA A 43 -12.87 11.14 -16.35
C ALA A 43 -11.65 12.06 -16.49
N ILE A 44 -10.44 11.55 -16.20
CA ILE A 44 -9.19 12.30 -16.40
C ILE A 44 -8.96 12.63 -17.87
N GLU A 45 -9.17 11.67 -18.78
CA GLU A 45 -8.99 11.87 -20.22
C GLU A 45 -9.96 12.93 -20.76
N GLN A 46 -11.21 12.94 -20.28
CA GLN A 46 -12.21 13.93 -20.64
C GLN A 46 -11.87 15.32 -20.09
N GLU A 47 -11.45 15.42 -18.83
CA GLU A 47 -10.99 16.69 -18.23
C GLU A 47 -9.80 17.26 -19.01
N GLU A 48 -8.80 16.44 -19.34
CA GLU A 48 -7.62 16.86 -20.09
C GLU A 48 -7.95 17.28 -21.52
N ALA A 49 -8.92 16.61 -22.18
CA ALA A 49 -9.41 17.04 -23.47
C ALA A 49 -10.09 18.42 -23.39
N ALA A 50 -11.00 18.61 -22.43
CA ALA A 50 -11.68 19.88 -22.20
C ALA A 50 -10.69 21.00 -21.86
N TYR A 51 -9.69 20.72 -21.03
CA TYR A 51 -8.61 21.67 -20.72
C TYR A 51 -7.81 22.06 -21.97
N ARG A 52 -7.43 21.11 -22.82
CA ARG A 52 -6.70 21.41 -24.06
C ARG A 52 -7.50 22.33 -24.99
N GLU A 53 -8.80 22.08 -25.13
CA GLU A 53 -9.69 22.92 -25.94
C GLU A 53 -9.82 24.32 -25.34
N ALA A 54 -10.09 24.41 -24.03
CA ALA A 54 -10.20 25.68 -23.32
C ALA A 54 -8.89 26.48 -23.38
N HIS A 55 -7.74 25.80 -23.24
CA HIS A 55 -6.43 26.44 -23.29
C HIS A 55 -6.11 26.95 -24.71
N ALA A 56 -6.46 26.20 -25.76
CA ALA A 56 -6.30 26.66 -27.14
C ALA A 56 -7.17 27.91 -27.45
N ALA A 57 -8.41 27.92 -26.95
CA ALA A 57 -9.30 29.08 -27.05
C ALA A 57 -8.73 30.28 -26.28
N TRP A 58 -8.28 30.06 -25.04
CA TRP A 58 -7.65 31.08 -24.20
C TRP A 58 -6.39 31.67 -24.84
N GLN A 59 -5.53 30.87 -25.49
CA GLN A 59 -4.35 31.37 -26.20
C GLN A 59 -4.74 32.31 -27.35
N THR A 60 -5.80 31.97 -28.08
CA THR A 60 -6.32 32.79 -29.18
C THR A 60 -6.87 34.11 -28.65
N GLU A 61 -7.73 34.06 -27.63
CA GLU A 61 -8.32 35.24 -26.98
C GLU A 61 -7.24 36.13 -26.35
N THR A 62 -6.26 35.54 -25.69
CA THR A 62 -5.12 36.26 -25.08
C THR A 62 -4.36 37.05 -26.13
N THR A 63 -4.10 36.47 -27.30
CA THR A 63 -3.39 37.15 -28.39
C THR A 63 -4.19 38.35 -28.91
N GLU A 64 -5.51 38.20 -29.06
CA GLU A 64 -6.40 39.27 -29.48
C GLU A 64 -6.45 40.40 -28.45
N VAL A 65 -6.65 40.07 -27.17
CA VAL A 65 -6.70 41.06 -26.08
C VAL A 65 -5.34 41.77 -25.93
N GLN A 66 -4.21 41.08 -26.10
CA GLN A 66 -2.89 41.70 -26.11
C GLN A 66 -2.74 42.74 -27.23
N ALA A 67 -3.27 42.48 -28.42
CA ALA A 67 -3.28 43.46 -29.51
C ALA A 67 -4.12 44.69 -29.17
N GLN A 68 -5.32 44.49 -28.58
CA GLN A 68 -6.18 45.58 -28.12
C GLN A 68 -5.54 46.41 -26.99
N ILE A 69 -4.84 45.76 -26.05
CA ILE A 69 -4.06 46.43 -25.01
C ILE A 69 -3.00 47.33 -25.66
N ALA A 70 -2.24 46.81 -26.63
CA ALA A 70 -1.20 47.58 -27.30
C ALA A 70 -1.76 48.79 -28.07
N GLU A 71 -2.90 48.63 -28.74
CA GLU A 71 -3.60 49.72 -29.44
C GLU A 71 -4.09 50.79 -28.46
N ALA A 72 -4.77 50.40 -27.38
CA ALA A 72 -5.25 51.32 -26.36
C ALA A 72 -4.08 52.07 -25.68
N GLN A 73 -2.97 51.38 -25.40
CA GLN A 73 -1.78 52.00 -24.85
C GLN A 73 -1.14 53.00 -25.81
N ALA A 74 -1.05 52.67 -27.10
CA ALA A 74 -0.53 53.59 -28.12
C ALA A 74 -1.44 54.82 -28.28
N HIS A 75 -2.76 54.64 -28.29
CA HIS A 75 -3.72 55.74 -28.35
C HIS A 75 -3.60 56.65 -27.12
N ASN A 76 -3.57 56.07 -25.92
CA ASN A 76 -3.47 56.83 -24.65
C ASN A 76 -2.16 57.61 -24.56
N ALA A 77 -1.07 57.07 -25.11
CA ALA A 77 0.22 57.77 -25.18
C ALA A 77 0.18 58.95 -26.17
N ALA A 78 -0.57 58.84 -27.27
CA ALA A 78 -0.69 59.87 -28.30
C ALA A 78 -1.74 60.93 -27.97
N ASN A 79 -2.79 60.59 -27.21
CA ASN A 79 -3.93 61.45 -26.90
C ASN A 79 -4.18 61.50 -25.38
N PRO A 80 -3.43 62.32 -24.62
CA PRO A 80 -3.55 62.38 -23.16
C PRO A 80 -4.92 62.85 -22.65
N ASP A 81 -5.64 63.63 -23.46
CA ASP A 81 -6.95 64.20 -23.12
C ASP A 81 -8.13 63.29 -23.52
N GLU A 82 -7.88 62.22 -24.29
CA GLU A 82 -8.90 61.27 -24.75
C GLU A 82 -8.38 59.83 -24.58
N LEU A 83 -8.60 59.26 -23.40
CA LEU A 83 -8.11 57.93 -23.05
C LEU A 83 -9.09 56.83 -23.48
N MET A 84 -8.58 55.82 -24.19
CA MET A 84 -9.22 54.54 -24.42
C MET A 84 -9.07 53.60 -23.22
N PRO A 85 -10.11 52.81 -22.88
CA PRO A 85 -10.01 51.79 -21.85
C PRO A 85 -9.07 50.66 -22.27
N VAL A 86 -8.21 50.21 -21.35
CA VAL A 86 -7.30 49.07 -21.57
C VAL A 86 -7.99 47.80 -21.05
N PRO A 87 -8.26 46.79 -21.90
CA PRO A 87 -8.89 45.55 -21.46
C PRO A 87 -7.95 44.70 -20.60
N SER A 88 -8.51 43.82 -19.77
CA SER A 88 -7.74 42.86 -18.96
C SER A 88 -7.56 41.55 -19.72
N LEU A 89 -6.43 40.88 -19.53
CA LEU A 89 -6.19 39.55 -20.10
C LEU A 89 -7.21 38.52 -19.57
N PRO A 90 -7.63 37.56 -20.41
CA PRO A 90 -8.51 36.47 -19.98
C PRO A 90 -7.77 35.56 -18.99
N ALA A 91 -8.51 34.97 -18.04
CA ALA A 91 -7.96 34.05 -17.06
C ALA A 91 -7.58 32.72 -17.72
N GLU A 92 -6.39 32.19 -17.38
CA GLU A 92 -5.94 30.90 -17.88
C GLU A 92 -6.82 29.77 -17.33
N PRO A 93 -7.29 28.83 -18.17
CA PRO A 93 -8.00 27.66 -17.67
C PRO A 93 -7.10 26.80 -16.80
N MET A 94 -7.66 26.08 -15.84
CA MET A 94 -6.92 25.23 -14.90
C MET A 94 -7.62 23.87 -14.73
N LEU A 95 -6.83 22.81 -14.53
CA LEU A 95 -7.33 21.49 -14.16
C LEU A 95 -7.77 21.48 -12.68
N ASP A 96 -8.85 20.76 -12.37
CA ASP A 96 -9.30 20.55 -10.99
C ASP A 96 -8.57 19.35 -10.38
N LEU A 97 -7.30 19.57 -10.05
CA LEU A 97 -6.47 18.56 -9.41
C LEU A 97 -7.01 18.13 -8.03
N GLN A 98 -7.81 18.98 -7.37
CA GLN A 98 -8.41 18.63 -6.08
C GLN A 98 -9.50 17.58 -6.27
N ALA A 99 -10.43 17.77 -7.22
CA ALA A 99 -11.45 16.78 -7.54
C ALA A 99 -10.85 15.48 -8.08
N ARG A 100 -9.81 15.59 -8.93
CA ARG A 100 -9.05 14.44 -9.45
C ARG A 100 -8.43 13.61 -8.32
N ARG A 101 -7.65 14.25 -7.44
CA ARG A 101 -6.94 13.58 -6.34
C ARG A 101 -7.86 13.03 -5.26
N ALA A 102 -9.05 13.60 -5.08
CA ALA A 102 -10.07 13.06 -4.19
C ALA A 102 -10.58 11.66 -4.62
N CYS A 103 -10.34 11.27 -5.88
CA CYS A 103 -10.73 9.98 -6.42
C CYS A 103 -9.59 8.95 -6.43
N TYR A 104 -8.38 9.31 -6.00
CA TYR A 104 -7.24 8.40 -6.02
C TYR A 104 -7.41 7.24 -5.03
N ARG A 105 -6.80 6.12 -5.36
CA ARG A 105 -6.71 4.99 -4.43
C ARG A 105 -5.88 5.41 -3.22
N VAL A 106 -6.36 5.09 -2.03
CA VAL A 106 -5.66 5.40 -0.78
C VAL A 106 -4.81 4.20 -0.36
N GLU A 107 -3.50 4.40 -0.24
CA GLU A 107 -2.56 3.40 0.26
C GLU A 107 -1.89 3.92 1.54
N HIS A 108 -1.87 3.09 2.58
CA HIS A 108 -1.24 3.45 3.85
C HIS A 108 0.19 2.93 3.84
N VAL A 109 1.15 3.82 4.04
CA VAL A 109 2.56 3.47 4.03
C VAL A 109 2.90 2.75 5.34
N GLU A 110 3.40 1.53 5.24
CA GLU A 110 3.83 0.75 6.41
C GLU A 110 5.13 1.33 6.96
N VAL A 111 5.04 1.88 8.17
CA VAL A 111 6.19 2.42 8.91
C VAL A 111 6.22 1.77 10.27
N ASP A 112 7.38 1.26 10.65
CA ASP A 112 7.61 0.77 12.01
C ASP A 112 7.80 1.92 12.98
N LEU A 113 6.69 2.42 13.51
CA LEU A 113 6.64 3.59 14.39
C LEU A 113 7.53 3.47 15.63
N ALA A 114 7.88 2.26 16.07
CA ALA A 114 8.75 2.07 17.23
C ALA A 114 10.24 2.18 16.88
N LEU A 115 10.58 2.20 15.58
CA LEU A 115 11.96 2.25 15.07
C LEU A 115 12.23 3.53 14.26
N THR A 116 11.32 4.50 14.27
CA THR A 116 11.48 5.76 13.52
C THR A 116 12.56 6.65 14.13
N THR A 117 13.37 7.28 13.27
CA THR A 117 14.48 8.17 13.66
C THR A 117 14.15 9.65 13.51
N GLU A 118 13.05 9.98 12.85
CA GLU A 118 12.65 11.34 12.53
C GLU A 118 11.25 11.65 13.06
N THR A 119 11.04 12.89 13.50
CA THR A 119 9.71 13.39 13.86
C THR A 119 9.12 14.11 12.66
N VAL A 120 8.07 13.55 12.10
CA VAL A 120 7.39 14.07 10.90
C VAL A 120 5.89 14.03 11.13
N GLU A 121 5.19 15.10 10.79
CA GLU A 121 3.72 15.10 10.84
C GLU A 121 3.14 14.18 9.75
N SER A 122 1.92 13.68 9.98
CA SER A 122 1.21 12.88 8.98
C SER A 122 1.03 13.71 7.70
N ARG A 123 1.33 13.09 6.56
CA ARG A 123 1.22 13.75 5.25
C ARG A 123 0.65 12.83 4.20
N ILE A 124 0.11 13.42 3.15
CA ILE A 124 -0.38 12.71 1.98
C ILE A 124 0.51 13.08 0.80
N GLU A 125 1.09 12.07 0.16
CA GLU A 125 1.85 12.22 -1.08
C GLU A 125 1.01 11.69 -2.24
N PHE A 126 0.86 12.50 -3.29
CA PHE A 126 0.05 12.15 -4.45
C PHE A 126 0.97 11.70 -5.60
N ASP A 127 0.77 10.48 -6.08
CA ASP A 127 1.30 10.02 -7.35
C ASP A 127 0.19 10.15 -8.41
N ASP A 128 0.20 11.26 -9.15
CA ASP A 128 -0.79 11.54 -10.18
C ASP A 128 -0.74 10.54 -11.35
N LYS A 129 0.42 9.89 -11.58
CA LYS A 129 0.58 8.90 -12.65
C LYS A 129 0.02 7.55 -12.23
N ALA A 130 0.29 7.13 -11.00
CA ALA A 130 -0.26 5.89 -10.44
C ALA A 130 -1.71 6.06 -9.95
N ARG A 131 -2.18 7.31 -9.80
CA ARG A 131 -3.50 7.67 -9.24
C ARG A 131 -3.65 7.15 -7.81
N VAL A 132 -2.58 7.30 -7.02
CA VAL A 132 -2.48 6.84 -5.63
C VAL A 132 -2.21 8.02 -4.71
N ALA A 133 -2.91 8.04 -3.58
CA ALA A 133 -2.63 8.90 -2.44
C ALA A 133 -1.96 8.04 -1.34
N TYR A 134 -0.66 8.26 -1.14
CA TYR A 134 0.11 7.61 -0.09
C TYR A 134 -0.09 8.36 1.23
N HIS A 135 -0.72 7.70 2.20
CA HIS A 135 -0.94 8.22 3.53
C HIS A 135 0.24 7.79 4.42
N HIS A 136 1.09 8.76 4.74
CA HIS A 136 2.20 8.57 5.67
C HIS A 136 1.72 8.86 7.10
N PRO A 137 1.88 7.91 8.04
CA PRO A 137 1.56 8.17 9.44
C PRO A 137 2.52 9.21 10.03
N ALA A 138 2.08 9.88 11.09
CA ALA A 138 2.98 10.71 11.88
C ALA A 138 4.04 9.84 12.56
N THR A 139 5.28 10.31 12.57
CA THR A 139 6.42 9.61 13.19
C THR A 139 7.00 10.43 14.33
N ILE A 140 7.64 9.74 15.27
CA ILE A 140 8.36 10.36 16.39
C ILE A 140 9.80 9.84 16.36
N SER A 141 10.78 10.71 16.51
CA SER A 141 12.17 10.30 16.62
C SER A 141 12.42 9.52 17.91
N HIS A 142 12.95 8.30 17.78
CA HIS A 142 13.45 7.49 18.87
C HIS A 142 14.97 7.55 18.92
N THR A 143 15.51 7.51 20.14
CA THR A 143 16.95 7.41 20.34
C THR A 143 17.47 6.03 19.90
N GLU A 144 18.74 5.95 19.53
CA GLU A 144 19.39 4.67 19.18
C GLU A 144 19.20 3.60 20.27
N GLN A 145 19.26 4.00 21.54
CA GLN A 145 19.03 3.10 22.67
C GLN A 145 17.60 2.55 22.70
N GLN A 146 16.58 3.40 22.50
CA GLN A 146 15.18 2.96 22.46
C GLN A 146 14.90 2.01 21.29
N ILE A 147 15.50 2.28 20.14
CA ILE A 147 15.41 1.43 18.95
C ILE A 147 16.09 0.08 19.23
N ALA A 148 17.29 0.09 19.83
CA ALA A 148 18.01 -1.13 20.20
C ALA A 148 17.24 -1.97 21.22
N ASP A 149 16.67 -1.34 22.26
CA ASP A 149 15.86 -2.02 23.26
C ASP A 149 14.60 -2.63 22.64
N THR A 150 13.93 -1.91 21.74
CA THR A 150 12.75 -2.41 21.00
C THR A 150 13.12 -3.62 20.14
N LYS A 151 14.22 -3.55 19.37
CA LYS A 151 14.71 -4.67 18.56
C LYS A 151 15.02 -5.88 19.43
N ARG A 152 15.69 -5.66 20.57
CA ARG A 152 16.07 -6.73 21.50
C ARG A 152 14.85 -7.41 22.13
N GLU A 153 13.82 -6.66 22.52
CA GLU A 153 12.59 -7.24 23.07
C GLU A 153 11.80 -8.02 22.03
N ARG A 154 11.76 -7.52 20.79
CA ARG A 154 11.16 -8.27 19.67
C ARG A 154 11.93 -9.55 19.37
N PHE A 155 13.26 -9.51 19.35
CA PHE A 155 14.09 -10.69 19.18
C PHE A 155 13.85 -11.73 20.27
N LYS A 156 13.82 -11.32 21.55
CA LYS A 156 13.49 -12.22 22.67
C LYS A 156 12.12 -12.86 22.51
N SER A 157 11.12 -12.06 22.13
CA SER A 157 9.74 -12.53 21.96
C SER A 157 9.63 -13.51 20.80
N GLN A 158 10.23 -13.20 19.66
CA GLN A 158 10.27 -14.08 18.49
C GLN A 158 11.02 -15.37 18.81
N ARG A 159 12.17 -15.28 19.48
CA ARG A 159 12.92 -16.46 19.93
C ARG A 159 12.08 -17.35 20.83
N ALA A 160 11.39 -16.78 21.82
CA ALA A 160 10.52 -17.55 22.71
C ALA A 160 9.41 -18.29 21.94
N ALA A 161 8.78 -17.62 20.97
CA ALA A 161 7.78 -18.24 20.10
C ALA A 161 8.38 -19.36 19.24
N ASN A 162 9.56 -19.13 18.65
CA ASN A 162 10.26 -20.12 17.84
C ASN A 162 10.64 -21.36 18.68
N VAL A 163 11.19 -21.16 19.88
CA VAL A 163 11.52 -22.24 20.83
C VAL A 163 10.29 -23.05 21.20
N ALA A 164 9.16 -22.38 21.49
CA ALA A 164 7.89 -23.04 21.81
C ALA A 164 7.31 -23.82 20.62
N SER A 165 7.74 -23.53 19.39
CA SER A 165 7.29 -24.21 18.17
C SER A 165 8.26 -25.29 17.67
N ILE A 166 9.37 -25.55 18.37
CA ILE A 166 10.35 -26.56 17.94
C ILE A 166 9.65 -27.90 17.83
N ALA A 167 9.80 -28.54 16.67
CA ALA A 167 9.35 -29.89 16.41
C ALA A 167 10.44 -30.64 15.66
N VAL A 168 10.75 -31.85 16.11
CA VAL A 168 11.84 -32.67 15.57
C VAL A 168 11.34 -34.05 15.19
N GLU A 169 11.81 -34.55 14.06
CA GLU A 169 11.41 -35.87 13.57
C GLU A 169 12.50 -36.91 13.84
N VAL A 170 12.10 -38.04 14.41
CA VAL A 170 12.95 -39.23 14.61
C VAL A 170 12.15 -40.47 14.27
N ASP A 171 12.66 -41.30 13.37
CA ASP A 171 12.03 -42.55 12.92
C ASP A 171 10.56 -42.37 12.46
N GLY A 172 10.24 -41.25 11.83
CA GLY A 172 8.87 -40.92 11.37
C GLY A 172 7.91 -40.44 12.47
N LEU A 173 8.41 -40.25 13.70
CA LEU A 173 7.66 -39.66 14.81
C LEU A 173 8.08 -38.21 15.01
N VAL A 174 7.12 -37.29 15.07
CA VAL A 174 7.38 -35.87 15.30
C VAL A 174 7.19 -35.55 16.78
N PHE A 175 8.29 -35.20 17.44
CA PHE A 175 8.34 -34.84 18.85
C PHE A 175 8.25 -33.32 19.00
N ASP A 176 7.55 -32.89 20.04
CA ASP A 176 7.66 -31.53 20.54
C ASP A 176 9.06 -31.33 21.14
N GLY A 177 9.75 -30.26 20.75
CA GLY A 177 11.10 -29.94 21.17
C GLY A 177 11.21 -28.64 21.96
N ASP A 178 10.10 -28.12 22.50
CA ASP A 178 10.14 -26.98 23.39
C ASP A 178 10.94 -27.29 24.69
N GLU A 179 11.20 -26.27 25.50
CA GLU A 179 12.03 -26.42 26.70
C GLU A 179 11.40 -27.38 27.73
N GLN A 180 10.07 -27.46 27.83
CA GLN A 180 9.41 -28.38 28.75
C GLN A 180 9.47 -29.83 28.24
N SER A 181 9.28 -30.02 26.94
CA SER A 181 9.39 -31.30 26.26
C SER A 181 10.80 -31.85 26.37
N GLN A 182 11.84 -31.02 26.15
CA GLN A 182 13.22 -31.41 26.39
C GLN A 182 13.47 -31.84 27.85
N GLN A 183 12.99 -31.08 28.84
CA GLN A 183 13.08 -31.48 30.26
C GLN A 183 12.40 -32.83 30.53
N ARG A 184 11.22 -33.06 29.93
CA ARG A 184 10.52 -34.34 30.05
C ARG A 184 11.31 -35.48 29.38
N MET A 185 11.91 -35.24 28.21
CA MET A 185 12.72 -36.23 27.50
C MET A 185 13.93 -36.61 28.33
N VAL A 186 14.69 -35.63 28.82
CA VAL A 186 15.86 -35.86 29.69
C VAL A 186 15.48 -36.68 30.92
N ARG A 187 14.35 -36.35 31.57
CA ARG A 187 13.88 -37.11 32.73
C ARG A 187 13.53 -38.56 32.38
N ALA A 188 12.88 -38.81 31.24
CA ALA A 188 12.58 -40.16 30.78
C ALA A 188 13.87 -40.94 30.45
N ILE A 189 14.80 -40.32 29.71
CA ILE A 189 16.10 -40.92 29.33
C ILE A 189 16.89 -41.35 30.57
N LEU A 190 16.90 -40.55 31.64
CA LEU A 190 17.61 -40.85 32.88
C LEU A 190 17.01 -42.04 33.66
N LEU A 191 15.71 -42.29 33.52
CA LEU A 191 15.00 -43.35 34.23
C LEU A 191 14.90 -44.65 33.44
N MET A 192 15.00 -44.58 32.12
CA MET A 192 14.91 -45.73 31.22
C MET A 192 16.23 -46.49 31.11
N THR A 193 16.14 -47.81 31.14
CA THR A 193 17.18 -48.71 30.61
C THR A 193 17.10 -48.78 29.08
N ASP A 194 18.13 -49.31 28.44
CA ASP A 194 18.21 -49.30 26.97
C ASP A 194 17.17 -50.23 26.29
N SER A 195 16.56 -51.14 27.05
CA SER A 195 15.47 -52.02 26.58
C SER A 195 14.07 -51.48 26.89
N ASP A 196 13.94 -50.39 27.64
CA ASP A 196 12.63 -49.86 28.03
C ASP A 196 11.96 -49.11 26.88
N THR A 197 10.63 -49.18 26.84
CA THR A 197 9.78 -48.26 26.07
C THR A 197 8.88 -47.46 27.01
N GLN A 198 8.44 -46.30 26.54
CA GLN A 198 7.52 -45.46 27.27
C GLN A 198 6.45 -44.88 26.34
N ARG A 199 5.20 -44.80 26.83
CA ARG A 199 4.14 -44.05 26.15
C ARG A 199 4.47 -42.56 26.15
N TRP A 200 4.51 -41.97 24.97
CA TRP A 200 4.84 -40.57 24.76
C TRP A 200 3.77 -39.89 23.91
N VAL A 201 3.45 -38.64 24.24
CA VAL A 201 2.55 -37.80 23.44
C VAL A 201 3.41 -36.99 22.47
N LEU A 202 3.19 -37.19 21.17
CA LEU A 202 3.89 -36.53 20.07
C LEU A 202 3.32 -35.13 19.80
N ALA A 203 4.00 -34.34 18.94
CA ALA A 203 3.59 -32.97 18.61
C ALA A 203 2.18 -32.88 17.99
N ASN A 204 1.75 -33.94 17.30
CA ASN A 204 0.39 -34.05 16.76
C ASN A 204 -0.65 -34.56 17.77
N ASN A 205 -0.30 -34.61 19.06
CA ASN A 205 -1.11 -35.14 20.17
C ASN A 205 -1.40 -36.65 20.11
N ASN A 206 -0.84 -37.40 19.16
CA ASN A 206 -0.95 -38.86 19.16
C ASN A 206 -0.02 -39.48 20.21
N VAL A 207 -0.43 -40.63 20.74
CA VAL A 207 0.39 -41.38 21.70
C VAL A 207 1.14 -42.50 20.96
N ALA A 208 2.45 -42.57 21.14
CA ALA A 208 3.31 -43.63 20.61
C ALA A 208 4.13 -44.31 21.72
N GLU A 209 4.51 -45.56 21.51
CA GLU A 209 5.56 -46.21 22.31
C GLU A 209 6.92 -45.79 21.74
N VAL A 210 7.75 -45.17 22.56
CA VAL A 210 9.06 -44.66 22.13
C VAL A 210 10.17 -45.30 22.94
N THR A 211 11.31 -45.51 22.29
CA THR A 211 12.51 -46.06 22.93
C THR A 211 13.37 -44.95 23.54
N LYS A 212 14.28 -45.33 24.44
CA LYS A 212 15.28 -44.40 24.98
C LYS A 212 16.13 -43.77 23.87
N ALA A 213 16.54 -44.54 22.87
CA ALA A 213 17.35 -44.04 21.75
C ALA A 213 16.61 -42.95 20.94
N GLN A 214 15.31 -43.15 20.68
CA GLN A 214 14.48 -42.15 20.00
C GLN A 214 14.35 -40.86 20.80
N LEU A 215 14.10 -40.96 22.11
CA LEU A 215 14.04 -39.78 22.99
C LEU A 215 15.39 -39.06 23.06
N THR A 216 16.51 -39.79 23.10
CA THR A 216 17.86 -39.19 23.08
C THR A 216 18.11 -38.44 21.78
N GLN A 217 17.80 -39.03 20.63
CA GLN A 217 17.98 -38.37 19.33
C GLN A 217 17.07 -37.15 19.19
N ALA A 218 15.80 -37.26 19.59
CA ALA A 218 14.87 -36.14 19.56
C ALA A 218 15.35 -34.99 20.45
N CYS A 219 15.79 -35.29 21.67
CA CYS A 219 16.32 -34.30 22.60
C CYS A 219 17.58 -33.61 22.06
N LEU A 220 18.48 -34.35 21.40
CA LEU A 220 19.68 -33.80 20.76
C LEU A 220 19.31 -32.80 19.65
N LEU A 221 18.44 -33.20 18.73
CA LEU A 221 17.99 -32.36 17.62
C LEU A 221 17.27 -31.10 18.12
N ALA A 222 16.44 -31.24 19.16
CA ALA A 222 15.73 -30.11 19.75
C ALA A 222 16.70 -29.10 20.40
N ALA A 223 17.71 -29.60 21.12
CA ALA A 223 18.73 -28.76 21.73
C ALA A 223 19.60 -28.04 20.68
N GLU A 224 19.92 -28.71 19.57
CA GLU A 224 20.63 -28.10 18.43
C GLU A 224 19.81 -26.97 17.82
N GLN A 225 18.56 -27.22 17.43
CA GLN A 225 17.66 -26.19 16.90
C GLN A 225 17.45 -25.03 17.88
N GLN A 226 17.29 -25.33 19.18
CA GLN A 226 17.18 -24.28 20.19
C GLN A 226 18.44 -23.42 20.25
N SER A 227 19.63 -24.04 20.16
CA SER A 227 20.91 -23.33 20.22
C SER A 227 21.09 -22.38 19.04
N ASP A 228 20.63 -22.77 17.85
CA ASP A 228 20.64 -21.92 16.65
C ASP A 228 19.77 -20.66 16.84
N LEU A 229 18.66 -20.78 17.57
CA LEU A 229 17.76 -19.64 17.86
C LEU A 229 18.34 -18.63 18.88
N TRP A 230 19.42 -18.99 19.60
CA TRP A 230 20.05 -18.09 20.58
C TRP A 230 21.05 -17.12 19.96
N ILE A 231 21.53 -17.39 18.75
CA ILE A 231 22.44 -16.52 18.03
C ILE A 231 21.61 -15.47 17.29
N GLU A 232 21.78 -14.20 17.65
CA GLU A 232 21.13 -13.10 16.94
C GLU A 232 21.71 -13.00 15.53
N SER A 233 20.93 -13.38 14.52
CA SER A 233 21.29 -13.17 13.11
C SER A 233 20.95 -11.72 12.74
N TYR A 234 21.98 -10.91 12.51
CA TYR A 234 21.88 -9.55 12.00
C TYR A 234 21.77 -9.51 10.48
#